data_AF-A0A354CZ11-F1
#
_entry.id   AF-A0A354CZ11-F1
#
_cell.length_a   1.000
_cell.length_b   1.000
_cell.length_c   1.000
_cell.angle_alpha   90.00
_cell.angle_beta   90.00
_cell.angle_gamma   90.00
#
_symmetry.space_group_name_H-M   'P 1'
#
loop_
_entity.id
_entity.type
_entity.pdbx_description
1 polymer ?
#
loop_
_entity_poly.entity_id
_entity_poly.type
_entity_poly.pdbx_seq_one_letter_code
_entity_poly.pdbx_strand_id
1 'polypeptide(L)'
;MANKLKNLVLRAIALVDRGANQEARVVLTKRDDAEDAPMRKAEHGSMDECMAAGKTEAECKELMAAMKRAEEEQMPDKLPEDVTKALAEVADLKKRATEAEAAQKAAETRIAKMEDERQREVFIAKAQEFKDLPGANPDDLGPILRKAYGVWTPEEQQKVEAMLRGAVKIAQDSALFQEIGAARPAVGSALDKLNAKANELVQKDGKMTFAQAFAKVCDTDEGKAFYHQHEQEEASKAGARRVR
;
A
#
# COMPACT_ATOMS: atom_id res chain seq x y z
N MET A 1 -71.57 10.91 2.01
CA MET A 1 -70.76 12.15 2.11
C MET A 1 -69.38 11.77 2.59
N ALA A 2 -68.31 12.25 1.95
CA ALA A 2 -66.94 11.93 2.39
C ALA A 2 -66.62 12.65 3.70
N ASN A 3 -66.42 11.89 4.78
CA ASN A 3 -66.00 12.42 6.08
C ASN A 3 -64.54 12.87 5.99
N LYS A 4 -64.32 14.17 5.80
CA LYS A 4 -62.98 14.76 5.77
C LYS A 4 -62.37 14.71 7.17
N LEU A 5 -61.10 14.30 7.27
CA LEU A 5 -60.31 14.43 8.49
C LEU A 5 -60.10 15.92 8.77
N LYS A 6 -60.60 16.40 9.91
CA LYS A 6 -60.42 17.79 10.37
C LYS A 6 -59.42 17.79 11.53
N ASN A 7 -58.56 18.81 11.59
CA ASN A 7 -57.58 19.05 12.66
C ASN A 7 -56.41 18.02 12.75
N LEU A 8 -55.89 17.55 11.61
CA LEU A 8 -54.65 16.77 11.59
C LEU A 8 -53.44 17.68 11.91
N VAL A 9 -52.63 17.31 12.90
CA VAL A 9 -51.39 18.01 13.25
C VAL A 9 -50.20 17.11 12.93
N LEU A 10 -49.41 17.46 11.91
CA LEU A 10 -48.16 16.78 11.58
C LEU A 10 -47.07 17.21 12.57
N ARG A 11 -46.53 16.26 13.34
CA ARG A 11 -45.59 16.56 14.42
C ARG A 11 -44.13 16.64 13.94
N ALA A 12 -43.76 15.88 12.92
CA ALA A 12 -42.43 15.91 12.32
C ALA A 12 -42.46 15.32 10.90
N ILE A 13 -41.61 15.85 10.03
CA ILE A 13 -41.30 15.30 8.70
C ILE A 13 -39.77 15.17 8.66
N ALA A 14 -39.26 13.95 8.55
CA ALA A 14 -37.84 13.69 8.38
C ALA A 14 -37.53 13.50 6.90
N LEU A 15 -36.60 14.28 6.37
CA LEU A 15 -36.08 14.12 5.02
C LEU A 15 -34.86 13.19 5.05
N VAL A 16 -34.70 12.38 4.02
CA VAL A 16 -33.58 11.45 3.85
C VAL A 16 -32.82 11.79 2.57
N ASP A 17 -31.50 11.62 2.58
CA ASP A 17 -30.58 12.06 1.49
C ASP A 17 -30.81 11.36 0.16
N ARG A 18 -31.41 10.16 0.19
CA ARG A 18 -31.95 9.47 -0.99
C ARG A 18 -33.42 9.14 -0.73
N GLY A 19 -34.32 9.59 -1.61
CA GLY A 19 -35.74 9.29 -1.51
C GLY A 19 -35.98 7.78 -1.56
N ALA A 20 -36.40 7.19 -0.43
CA ALA A 20 -36.61 5.75 -0.31
C ALA A 20 -37.77 5.24 -1.17
N ASN A 21 -38.69 6.12 -1.61
CA ASN A 21 -39.80 5.79 -2.50
C ASN A 21 -40.47 7.08 -3.01
N GLN A 22 -40.11 7.55 -4.21
CA GLN A 22 -40.51 8.89 -4.72
C GLN A 22 -41.99 9.00 -5.13
N GLU A 23 -42.68 7.88 -5.36
CA GLU A 23 -44.09 7.83 -5.76
C GLU A 23 -45.02 7.26 -4.67
N ALA A 24 -44.55 7.23 -3.41
CA ALA A 24 -45.31 6.66 -2.31
C ALA A 24 -46.64 7.42 -2.08
N ARG A 25 -47.77 6.75 -2.32
CA ARG A 25 -49.10 7.23 -1.92
C ARG A 25 -49.40 6.73 -0.51
N VAL A 26 -49.37 7.64 0.46
CA VAL A 26 -49.78 7.34 1.84
C VAL A 26 -51.27 7.63 1.99
N VAL A 27 -52.07 6.58 2.20
CA VAL A 27 -53.50 6.70 2.48
C VAL A 27 -53.71 6.65 3.99
N LEU A 28 -54.15 7.76 4.58
CA LEU A 28 -54.50 7.85 6.00
C LEU A 28 -56.02 7.75 6.15
N THR A 29 -56.49 6.66 6.75
CA THR A 29 -57.91 6.46 7.08
C THR A 29 -58.09 6.43 8.58
N LYS A 30 -59.07 7.18 9.10
CA LYS A 30 -59.51 7.07 10.49
C LYS A 30 -60.37 5.82 10.62
N ARG A 31 -60.06 5.00 11.62
CA ARG A 31 -60.86 3.84 11.98
C ARG A 31 -62.22 4.27 12.56
N ASP A 32 -63.26 3.50 12.27
CA ASP A 32 -64.52 3.59 13.01
C ASP A 32 -64.39 2.69 14.25
N ASP A 33 -64.42 3.28 15.45
CA ASP A 33 -64.10 2.61 16.72
C ASP A 33 -65.29 1.80 17.29
N ALA A 34 -66.28 1.47 16.45
CA ALA A 34 -67.49 0.76 16.88
C ALA A 34 -67.26 -0.74 17.18
N GLU A 35 -66.15 -1.32 16.72
CA GLU A 35 -65.81 -2.72 16.99
C GLU A 35 -64.34 -2.85 17.40
N ASP A 36 -64.11 -3.50 18.55
CA ASP A 36 -62.83 -3.70 19.23
C ASP A 36 -61.97 -4.80 18.57
N ALA A 37 -61.87 -4.76 17.23
CA ALA A 37 -61.06 -5.72 16.47
C ALA A 37 -59.57 -5.31 16.39
N PRO A 38 -58.60 -6.23 16.32
CA PRO A 38 -57.21 -5.87 16.06
C PRO A 38 -57.02 -5.33 14.64
N MET A 39 -56.03 -4.44 14.46
CA MET A 39 -55.67 -3.81 13.19
C MET A 39 -55.30 -4.90 12.15
N ARG A 40 -56.07 -5.06 11.07
CA ARG A 40 -55.67 -5.95 9.96
C ARG A 40 -54.46 -5.32 9.27
N LYS A 41 -53.31 -5.96 9.37
CA LYS A 41 -52.14 -5.59 8.56
C LYS A 41 -52.50 -5.84 7.10
N ALA A 42 -52.19 -4.89 6.24
CA ALA A 42 -52.23 -5.10 4.79
C ALA A 42 -51.05 -5.99 4.41
N GLU A 43 -51.17 -7.29 4.68
CA GLU A 43 -50.24 -8.31 4.23
C GLU A 43 -50.93 -9.09 3.11
N HIS A 44 -50.18 -9.37 2.05
CA HIS A 44 -50.65 -10.14 0.90
C HIS A 44 -51.28 -11.44 1.39
N GLY A 45 -52.59 -11.58 1.21
CA GLY A 45 -53.37 -12.69 1.75
C GLY A 45 -52.83 -14.02 1.26
N SER A 46 -52.06 -14.68 2.12
CA SER A 46 -51.63 -16.05 1.90
C SER A 46 -52.84 -16.99 2.06
N MET A 47 -52.79 -18.14 1.38
CA MET A 47 -53.87 -19.13 1.36
C MET A 47 -54.30 -19.58 2.77
N ASP A 48 -53.41 -19.48 3.76
CA ASP A 48 -53.65 -19.82 5.16
C ASP A 48 -54.62 -18.88 5.88
N GLU A 49 -54.65 -17.59 5.53
CA GLU A 49 -55.60 -16.63 6.13
C GLU A 49 -57.02 -16.79 5.56
N CYS A 50 -57.13 -17.29 4.32
CA CYS A 50 -58.39 -17.54 3.66
C CYS A 50 -59.12 -18.74 4.32
N MET A 51 -58.37 -19.76 4.74
CA MET A 51 -58.88 -20.90 5.52
C MET A 51 -59.22 -20.53 6.97
N ALA A 52 -58.50 -19.56 7.57
CA ALA A 52 -58.76 -19.08 8.93
C ALA A 52 -60.06 -18.24 9.05
N ALA A 53 -60.58 -17.71 7.94
CA ALA A 53 -61.83 -16.93 7.88
C ALA A 53 -63.10 -17.80 7.77
N GLY A 54 -63.00 -19.13 7.88
CA GLY A 54 -64.15 -20.04 7.87
C GLY A 54 -64.78 -20.28 6.50
N LYS A 55 -64.09 -19.91 5.41
CA LYS A 55 -64.50 -20.24 4.04
C LYS A 55 -63.94 -21.59 3.63
N THR A 56 -64.74 -22.37 2.91
CA THR A 56 -64.32 -23.70 2.46
C THR A 56 -63.21 -23.60 1.41
N GLU A 57 -62.36 -24.62 1.29
CA GLU A 57 -61.22 -24.64 0.34
C GLU A 57 -61.64 -24.35 -1.11
N ALA A 58 -62.88 -24.70 -1.47
CA ALA A 58 -63.48 -24.41 -2.77
C ALA A 58 -63.73 -22.92 -3.00
N GLU A 59 -64.22 -22.19 -1.99
CA GLU A 59 -64.52 -20.76 -2.08
C GLU A 59 -63.24 -19.91 -2.12
N CYS A 60 -62.17 -20.34 -1.43
CA CYS A 60 -60.87 -19.69 -1.54
C CYS A 60 -60.19 -19.95 -2.89
N LYS A 61 -60.35 -21.13 -3.48
CA LYS A 61 -59.90 -21.41 -4.87
C LYS A 61 -60.66 -20.57 -5.89
N GLU A 62 -61.98 -20.44 -5.74
CA GLU A 62 -62.82 -19.58 -6.58
C GLU A 62 -62.43 -18.10 -6.47
N LEU A 63 -62.19 -17.58 -5.25
CA LEU A 63 -61.74 -16.20 -5.04
C LEU A 63 -60.35 -15.93 -5.63
N MET A 64 -59.41 -16.86 -5.44
CA MET A 64 -58.08 -16.74 -6.05
C MET A 64 -58.14 -16.83 -7.57
N ALA A 65 -58.98 -17.70 -8.13
CA ALA A 65 -59.19 -17.80 -9.58
C ALA A 65 -59.87 -16.55 -10.14
N ALA A 66 -60.82 -15.95 -9.42
CA ALA A 66 -61.49 -14.71 -9.81
C ALA A 66 -60.55 -13.50 -9.76
N MET A 67 -59.69 -13.41 -8.73
CA MET A 67 -58.64 -12.37 -8.68
C MET A 67 -57.63 -12.54 -9.81
N LYS A 68 -57.21 -13.77 -10.10
CA LYS A 68 -56.26 -14.05 -11.18
C LYS A 68 -56.84 -13.75 -12.57
N ARG A 69 -58.12 -14.05 -12.80
CA ARG A 69 -58.83 -13.65 -14.03
C ARG A 69 -59.00 -12.14 -14.15
N ALA A 70 -59.33 -11.44 -13.06
CA ALA A 70 -59.44 -9.99 -13.06
C ALA A 70 -58.09 -9.30 -13.33
N GLU A 71 -56.99 -9.92 -12.88
CA GLU A 71 -55.62 -9.47 -13.14
C GLU A 71 -55.19 -9.77 -14.60
N GLU A 72 -55.57 -10.92 -15.14
CA GLU A 72 -55.38 -11.27 -16.56
C GLU A 72 -56.24 -10.41 -17.51
N GLU A 73 -57.45 -9.99 -17.11
CA GLU A 73 -58.33 -9.11 -17.89
C GLU A 73 -57.90 -7.62 -17.85
N GLN A 74 -57.18 -7.19 -16.81
CA GLN A 74 -56.72 -5.81 -16.66
C GLN A 74 -55.31 -5.56 -17.20
N MET A 75 -54.55 -6.61 -17.54
CA MET A 75 -53.28 -6.45 -18.22
C MET A 75 -53.49 -6.44 -19.74
N PRO A 76 -53.15 -5.34 -20.44
CA PRO A 76 -53.05 -5.40 -21.90
C PRO A 76 -51.96 -6.41 -22.27
N ASP A 77 -52.33 -7.41 -23.07
CA ASP A 77 -51.51 -8.56 -23.51
C ASP A 77 -50.21 -8.17 -24.23
N LYS A 78 -50.05 -6.87 -24.55
CA LYS A 78 -48.84 -6.27 -25.11
C LYS A 78 -48.59 -4.94 -24.42
N LEU A 79 -47.42 -4.81 -23.78
CA LEU A 79 -46.90 -3.49 -23.41
C LEU A 79 -46.80 -2.62 -24.67
N PRO A 80 -47.11 -1.31 -24.60
CA PRO A 80 -46.97 -0.40 -25.72
C PRO A 80 -45.56 -0.49 -26.33
N GLU A 81 -45.44 -0.41 -27.66
CA GLU A 81 -44.13 -0.51 -28.35
C GLU A 81 -43.09 0.46 -27.78
N ASP A 82 -43.52 1.64 -27.35
CA ASP A 82 -42.67 2.66 -26.73
C ASP A 82 -42.05 2.19 -25.41
N VAL A 83 -42.79 1.40 -24.61
CA VAL A 83 -42.29 0.85 -23.34
C VAL A 83 -41.30 -0.29 -23.61
N THR A 84 -41.55 -1.10 -24.64
CA THR A 84 -40.60 -2.15 -25.03
C THR A 84 -39.29 -1.60 -25.60
N LYS A 85 -39.35 -0.52 -26.39
CA LYS A 85 -38.16 0.21 -26.86
C LYS A 85 -37.41 0.87 -25.71
N ALA A 86 -38.11 1.53 -24.79
CA ALA A 86 -37.49 2.12 -23.60
C ALA A 86 -36.80 1.07 -22.71
N LEU A 87 -37.41 -0.11 -22.54
CA LEU A 87 -36.79 -1.23 -21.81
C LEU A 87 -35.53 -1.75 -22.50
N ALA A 88 -35.53 -1.83 -23.84
CA ALA A 88 -34.36 -2.23 -24.61
C ALA A 88 -33.22 -1.19 -24.51
N GLU A 89 -33.53 0.10 -24.60
CA GLU A 89 -32.56 1.18 -24.43
C GLU A 89 -31.98 1.21 -23.01
N VAL A 90 -32.80 1.02 -21.97
CA VAL A 90 -32.34 0.92 -20.58
C VAL A 90 -31.44 -0.30 -20.36
N ALA A 91 -31.77 -1.44 -20.99
CA ALA A 91 -30.92 -2.63 -20.93
C ALA A 91 -29.56 -2.40 -21.62
N ASP A 92 -29.54 -1.72 -22.76
CA ASP A 92 -28.32 -1.39 -23.49
C ASP A 92 -27.45 -0.35 -22.76
N LEU A 93 -28.08 0.67 -22.16
CA LEU A 93 -27.42 1.64 -21.30
C LEU A 93 -26.81 1.00 -20.05
N LYS A 94 -27.52 0.03 -19.43
CA LYS A 94 -26.98 -0.73 -18.29
C LYS A 94 -25.75 -1.54 -18.69
N LYS A 95 -25.77 -2.20 -19.85
CA LYS A 95 -24.59 -2.93 -20.35
C LYS A 95 -23.40 -1.98 -20.55
N ARG A 96 -23.61 -0.86 -21.25
CA ARG A 96 -22.56 0.16 -21.44
C ARG A 96 -22.04 0.74 -20.14
N ALA A 97 -22.89 0.97 -19.14
CA ALA A 97 -22.48 1.43 -17.82
C ALA A 97 -21.60 0.37 -17.11
N THR A 98 -21.97 -0.91 -17.16
CA THR A 98 -21.15 -1.98 -16.55
C THR A 98 -19.81 -2.15 -17.25
N GLU A 99 -19.76 -2.01 -18.57
CA GLU A 99 -18.51 -2.07 -19.35
C GLU A 99 -17.61 -0.86 -19.07
N ALA A 100 -18.20 0.34 -18.96
CA ALA A 100 -17.47 1.55 -18.60
C ALA A 100 -16.91 1.48 -17.18
N GLU A 101 -17.67 1.00 -16.19
CA GLU A 101 -17.19 0.79 -14.83
C GLU A 101 -16.05 -0.25 -14.78
N ALA A 102 -16.15 -1.33 -15.55
CA ALA A 102 -15.09 -2.33 -15.66
C ALA A 102 -13.82 -1.75 -16.30
N ALA A 103 -13.97 -0.96 -17.37
CA ALA A 103 -12.87 -0.28 -18.03
C ALA A 103 -12.20 0.77 -17.11
N GLN A 104 -13.00 1.48 -16.31
CA GLN A 104 -12.51 2.48 -15.38
C GLN A 104 -11.70 1.84 -14.24
N LYS A 105 -12.21 0.75 -13.65
CA LYS A 105 -11.44 -0.03 -12.66
C LYS A 105 -10.14 -0.60 -13.26
N ALA A 106 -10.16 -1.05 -14.51
CA ALA A 106 -8.96 -1.53 -15.20
C ALA A 106 -7.96 -0.39 -15.48
N ALA A 107 -8.44 0.82 -15.77
CA ALA A 107 -7.60 2.00 -15.95
C ALA A 107 -6.99 2.47 -14.62
N GLU A 108 -7.78 2.55 -13.56
CA GLU A 108 -7.32 2.92 -12.21
C GLU A 108 -6.24 1.96 -11.69
N THR A 109 -6.44 0.65 -11.87
CA THR A 109 -5.44 -0.35 -11.48
C THR A 109 -4.15 -0.25 -12.29
N ARG A 110 -4.22 0.12 -13.57
CA ARG A 110 -3.01 0.40 -14.39
C ARG A 110 -2.31 1.67 -13.94
N ILE A 111 -3.04 2.75 -13.68
CA ILE A 111 -2.49 4.02 -13.20
C ILE A 111 -1.81 3.84 -11.85
N ALA A 112 -2.45 3.12 -10.91
CA ALA A 112 -1.88 2.82 -9.61
C ALA A 112 -0.54 2.06 -9.72
N LYS A 113 -0.47 1.05 -10.60
CA LYS A 113 0.79 0.32 -10.85
C LYS A 113 1.88 1.21 -11.44
N MET A 114 1.54 2.03 -12.43
CA MET A 114 2.51 2.95 -13.04
C MET A 114 3.02 3.99 -12.05
N GLU A 115 2.15 4.52 -11.18
CA GLU A 115 2.59 5.48 -10.15
C GLU A 115 3.41 4.79 -9.06
N ASP A 116 3.09 3.55 -8.68
CA ASP A 116 3.92 2.74 -7.78
C ASP A 116 5.32 2.50 -8.35
N GLU A 117 5.42 2.16 -9.64
CA GLU A 117 6.69 1.97 -10.36
C GLU A 117 7.48 3.28 -10.45
N ARG A 118 6.84 4.37 -10.86
CA ARG A 118 7.47 5.69 -10.95
C ARG A 118 7.99 6.17 -9.60
N GLN A 119 7.19 6.01 -8.55
CA GLN A 119 7.63 6.36 -7.19
C GLN A 119 8.77 5.45 -6.75
N ARG A 120 8.72 4.16 -7.04
CA ARG A 120 9.82 3.24 -6.73
C ARG A 120 11.12 3.70 -7.38
N GLU A 121 11.12 4.06 -8.66
CA GLU A 121 12.30 4.60 -9.35
C GLU A 121 12.82 5.90 -8.71
N VAL A 122 11.93 6.83 -8.38
CA VAL A 122 12.29 8.10 -7.73
C VAL A 122 12.94 7.85 -6.37
N PHE A 123 12.37 6.96 -5.55
CA PHE A 123 12.91 6.66 -4.23
C PHE A 123 14.17 5.78 -4.28
N ILE A 124 14.33 4.93 -5.30
CA ILE A 124 15.60 4.23 -5.55
C ILE A 124 16.69 5.23 -5.94
N ALA A 125 16.40 6.18 -6.84
CA ALA A 125 17.34 7.23 -7.22
C ALA A 125 17.74 8.08 -6.01
N LYS A 126 16.78 8.42 -5.14
CA LYS A 126 17.06 9.10 -3.87
C LYS A 126 17.89 8.23 -2.92
N ALA A 127 17.66 6.92 -2.89
CA ALA A 127 18.45 5.97 -2.11
C ALA A 127 19.89 5.82 -2.62
N GLN A 128 20.16 6.08 -3.91
CA GLN A 128 21.52 6.08 -4.45
C GLN A 128 22.40 7.17 -3.83
N GLU A 129 21.82 8.29 -3.35
CA GLU A 129 22.56 9.32 -2.59
C GLU A 129 23.11 8.77 -1.27
N PHE A 130 22.57 7.64 -0.80
CA PHE A 130 22.90 7.02 0.48
C PHE A 130 23.71 5.73 0.34
N LYS A 131 24.17 5.37 -0.87
CA LYS A 131 24.89 4.11 -1.17
C LYS A 131 26.18 3.88 -0.36
N ASP A 132 26.81 4.97 0.10
CA ASP A 132 28.07 4.90 0.84
C ASP A 132 27.86 4.51 2.31
N LEU A 133 26.59 4.43 2.77
CA LEU A 133 26.27 3.91 4.08
C LEU A 133 26.44 2.39 4.13
N PRO A 134 27.07 1.85 5.19
CA PRO A 134 27.23 0.42 5.34
C PRO A 134 25.86 -0.27 5.46
N GLY A 135 25.60 -1.23 4.57
CA GLY A 135 24.34 -1.97 4.51
C GLY A 135 23.19 -1.26 3.77
N ALA A 136 23.43 -0.09 3.18
CA ALA A 136 22.42 0.65 2.42
C ALA A 136 22.48 0.31 0.93
N ASN A 137 21.82 -0.78 0.52
CA ASN A 137 21.57 -1.07 -0.89
C ASN A 137 20.42 -0.18 -1.40
N PRO A 138 20.60 0.59 -2.50
CA PRO A 138 19.55 1.48 -3.03
C PRO A 138 18.22 0.78 -3.34
N ASP A 139 18.27 -0.48 -3.79
CA ASP A 139 17.08 -1.27 -4.13
C ASP A 139 16.24 -1.68 -2.90
N ASP A 140 16.89 -1.83 -1.75
CA ASP A 140 16.24 -2.16 -0.49
C ASP A 140 15.81 -0.91 0.27
N LEU A 141 16.64 0.13 0.25
CA LEU A 141 16.40 1.39 0.94
C LEU A 141 15.31 2.23 0.25
N GLY A 142 15.21 2.22 -1.08
CA GLY A 142 14.20 2.98 -1.84
C GLY A 142 12.76 2.65 -1.44
N PRO A 143 12.33 1.37 -1.45
CA PRO A 143 10.98 0.98 -1.00
C PRO A 143 10.71 1.30 0.47
N ILE A 144 11.73 1.23 1.34
CA ILE A 144 11.63 1.57 2.76
C ILE A 144 11.38 3.09 2.92
N LEU A 145 12.17 3.92 2.23
CA LEU A 145 11.99 5.38 2.22
C LEU A 145 10.61 5.77 1.68
N ARG A 146 10.13 5.13 0.60
CA ARG A 146 8.77 5.38 0.10
C ARG A 146 7.70 5.16 1.16
N LYS A 147 7.75 4.02 1.86
CA LYS A 147 6.79 3.69 2.93
C LYS A 147 6.88 4.69 4.08
N ALA A 148 8.10 5.08 4.45
CA ALA A 148 8.31 6.02 5.54
C ALA A 148 7.82 7.44 5.21
N TYR A 149 8.01 7.92 3.98
CA TYR A 149 7.53 9.23 3.52
C TYR A 149 6.02 9.32 3.44
N GLY A 150 5.32 8.19 3.25
CA GLY A 150 3.86 8.14 3.31
C GLY A 150 3.29 8.35 4.71
N VAL A 151 4.11 8.23 5.76
CA VAL A 151 3.71 8.36 7.17
C VAL A 151 4.27 9.63 7.81
N TRP A 152 5.49 10.02 7.43
CA TRP A 152 6.17 11.18 8.00
C TRP A 152 5.71 12.50 7.41
N THR A 153 5.68 13.53 8.24
CA THR A 153 5.48 14.91 7.82
C THR A 153 6.70 15.44 7.04
N PRO A 154 6.54 16.50 6.22
CA PRO A 154 7.65 17.08 5.47
C PRO A 154 8.84 17.51 6.36
N GLU A 155 8.57 17.99 7.57
CA GLU A 155 9.62 18.39 8.53
C GLU A 155 10.42 17.19 9.06
N GLU A 156 9.74 16.08 9.35
CA GLU A 156 10.38 14.84 9.79
C GLU A 156 11.22 14.23 8.68
N GLN A 157 10.71 14.23 7.45
CA GLN A 157 11.44 13.77 6.26
C GLN A 157 12.75 14.56 6.10
N GLN A 158 12.72 15.90 6.20
CA GLN A 158 13.92 16.73 6.10
C GLN A 158 14.93 16.44 7.21
N LYS A 159 14.49 16.26 8.46
CA LYS A 159 15.38 15.95 9.58
C LYS A 159 16.05 14.58 9.39
N VAL A 160 15.30 13.56 8.96
CA VAL A 160 15.84 12.22 8.71
C VAL A 160 16.79 12.23 7.50
N GLU A 161 16.45 12.93 6.42
CA GLU A 161 17.36 13.11 5.28
C GLU A 161 18.66 13.80 5.68
N ALA A 162 18.58 14.85 6.51
CA ALA A 162 19.75 15.56 7.01
C ALA A 162 20.65 14.65 7.85
N MET A 163 20.06 13.80 8.71
CA MET A 163 20.79 12.79 9.46
C MET A 163 21.45 11.75 8.54
N LEU A 164 20.72 11.22 7.56
CA LEU A 164 21.25 10.24 6.60
C LEU A 164 22.39 10.83 5.77
N ARG A 165 22.25 12.07 5.27
CA ARG A 165 23.34 12.78 4.56
C ARG A 165 24.55 13.01 5.47
N GLY A 166 24.31 13.34 6.74
CA GLY A 166 25.37 13.46 7.74
C GLY A 166 26.13 12.14 7.92
N ALA A 167 25.40 11.03 8.01
CA ALA A 167 25.99 9.70 8.14
C ALA A 167 26.75 9.27 6.87
N VAL A 168 26.27 9.63 5.67
CA VAL A 168 27.05 9.45 4.42
C VAL A 168 28.37 10.21 4.46
N LYS A 169 28.36 11.48 4.89
CA LYS A 169 29.60 12.26 5.03
C LYS A 169 30.57 11.62 6.01
N ILE A 170 30.07 11.17 7.16
CA ILE A 170 30.90 10.45 8.15
C ILE A 170 31.45 9.15 7.54
N ALA A 171 30.67 8.40 6.76
CA ALA A 171 31.14 7.19 6.10
C ALA A 171 32.23 7.50 5.05
N GLN A 172 32.05 8.54 4.24
CA GLN A 172 33.05 9.01 3.28
C GLN A 172 34.33 9.48 4.00
N ASP A 173 34.20 10.26 5.07
CA ASP A 173 35.33 10.70 5.89
C ASP A 173 35.99 9.51 6.59
N SER A 174 35.25 8.49 7.01
CA SER A 174 35.83 7.27 7.60
C SER A 174 36.65 6.46 6.59
N ALA A 175 36.25 6.45 5.32
CA ALA A 175 37.06 5.91 4.24
C ALA A 175 38.34 6.76 4.06
N LEU A 176 38.22 8.09 4.16
CA LEU A 176 39.38 8.99 4.17
C LEU A 176 40.30 8.74 5.37
N PHE A 177 39.76 8.47 6.57
CA PHE A 177 40.53 8.08 7.74
C PHE A 177 41.18 6.70 7.59
N GLN A 178 40.56 5.77 6.87
CA GLN A 178 41.23 4.54 6.45
C GLN A 178 42.40 4.83 5.50
N GLU A 179 42.28 5.77 4.56
CA GLU A 179 43.39 6.14 3.66
C GLU A 179 44.50 6.98 4.32
N ILE A 180 44.19 7.75 5.36
CA ILE A 180 45.17 8.52 6.11
C ILE A 180 45.86 7.65 7.17
N GLY A 181 45.14 6.70 7.77
CA GLY A 181 45.67 5.73 8.72
C GLY A 181 46.38 4.54 8.07
N ALA A 182 45.99 4.18 6.86
CA ALA A 182 46.75 3.33 5.96
C ALA A 182 47.54 4.23 5.01
N ALA A 183 48.68 4.76 5.47
CA ALA A 183 49.70 5.20 4.54
C ALA A 183 49.80 4.13 3.45
N ARG A 184 49.47 4.48 2.19
CA ARG A 184 49.46 3.53 1.07
C ARG A 184 50.67 2.61 1.24
N PRO A 185 50.50 1.30 1.53
CA PRO A 185 51.62 0.41 1.42
C PRO A 185 52.01 0.57 -0.04
N ALA A 186 53.22 1.08 -0.30
CA ALA A 186 53.78 0.93 -1.61
C ALA A 186 53.79 -0.59 -1.81
N VAL A 187 52.83 -1.09 -2.60
CA VAL A 187 52.58 -2.53 -2.74
C VAL A 187 53.92 -3.16 -3.11
N GLY A 188 54.55 -3.83 -2.15
CA GLY A 188 55.87 -4.45 -2.30
C GLY A 188 57.06 -3.75 -1.62
N SER A 189 56.87 -2.73 -0.77
CA SER A 189 57.96 -2.12 0.00
C SER A 189 58.65 -3.17 0.86
N ALA A 190 59.96 -3.04 1.03
CA ALA A 190 60.73 -4.03 1.78
C ALA A 190 60.30 -4.11 3.26
N LEU A 191 59.77 -3.02 3.82
CA LEU A 191 59.15 -2.99 5.16
C LEU A 191 57.87 -3.82 5.22
N ASP A 192 57.03 -3.78 4.19
CA ASP A 192 55.78 -4.57 4.15
C ASP A 192 56.07 -6.07 4.09
N LYS A 193 57.15 -6.47 3.40
CA LYS A 193 57.61 -7.87 3.37
C LYS A 193 58.11 -8.33 4.74
N LEU A 194 58.78 -7.45 5.49
CA LEU A 194 59.19 -7.73 6.88
C LEU A 194 57.99 -7.84 7.82
N ASN A 195 57.04 -6.91 7.72
CA ASN A 195 55.82 -6.91 8.52
C ASN A 195 54.93 -8.14 8.24
N ALA A 196 54.82 -8.57 6.98
CA ALA A 196 54.08 -9.76 6.61
C ALA A 196 54.70 -11.03 7.24
N LYS A 197 56.02 -11.19 7.14
CA LYS A 197 56.73 -12.32 7.77
C LYS A 197 56.63 -12.30 9.30
N ALA A 198 56.67 -11.11 9.91
CA ALA A 198 56.50 -10.97 11.35
C ALA A 198 55.08 -11.37 11.79
N ASN A 199 54.06 -10.95 11.04
CA ASN A 199 52.67 -11.37 11.29
C ASN A 199 52.47 -12.87 11.11
N GLU A 200 53.09 -13.50 10.09
CA GLU A 200 53.06 -14.95 9.94
C GLU A 200 53.68 -15.69 11.13
N LEU A 201 54.79 -15.18 11.67
CA LEU A 201 55.44 -15.75 12.86
C LEU A 201 54.57 -15.62 14.11
N VAL A 202 53.91 -14.47 14.30
CA VAL A 202 52.94 -14.31 15.40
C VAL A 202 51.78 -15.27 15.26
N GLN A 203 51.24 -15.44 14.04
CA GLN A 203 50.13 -16.36 13.77
C GLN A 203 50.52 -17.84 13.94
N LYS A 204 51.76 -18.22 13.62
CA LYS A 204 52.26 -19.60 13.74
C LYS A 204 52.66 -19.97 15.17
N ASP A 205 53.37 -19.09 15.88
CA ASP A 205 53.93 -19.40 17.20
C ASP A 205 53.09 -18.90 18.38
N GLY A 206 52.15 -17.97 18.18
CA GLY A 206 51.11 -17.52 19.15
C GLY A 206 51.60 -16.96 20.50
N LYS A 207 52.89 -17.09 20.81
CA LYS A 207 53.52 -16.82 22.11
C LYS A 207 54.36 -15.54 22.11
N MET A 208 54.51 -14.89 20.96
CA MET A 208 55.38 -13.73 20.80
C MET A 208 54.59 -12.55 20.27
N THR A 209 54.92 -11.36 20.75
CA THR A 209 54.30 -10.12 20.25
C THR A 209 54.86 -9.80 18.87
N PHE A 210 54.13 -8.98 18.10
CA PHE A 210 54.57 -8.53 16.79
C PHE A 210 55.98 -7.93 16.82
N ALA A 211 56.33 -7.16 17.84
CA ALA A 211 57.67 -6.58 17.99
C ALA A 211 58.78 -7.65 18.16
N GLN A 212 58.50 -8.71 18.92
CA GLN A 212 59.44 -9.82 19.11
C GLN A 212 59.58 -10.68 17.85
N ALA A 213 58.46 -10.91 17.15
CA ALA A 213 58.47 -11.61 15.88
C ALA A 213 59.20 -10.81 14.79
N PHE A 214 59.01 -9.49 14.75
CA PHE A 214 59.68 -8.60 13.82
C PHE A 214 61.20 -8.58 14.05
N ALA A 215 61.66 -8.46 15.29
CA ALA A 215 63.08 -8.54 15.63
C ALA A 215 63.70 -9.86 15.14
N LYS A 216 63.01 -10.98 15.39
CA LYS A 216 63.45 -12.30 14.90
C LYS A 216 63.51 -12.39 13.38
N VAL A 217 62.54 -11.81 12.66
CA VAL A 217 62.58 -11.76 11.19
C VAL A 217 63.79 -10.97 10.73
N CYS A 218 64.06 -9.80 11.33
CA CYS A 218 65.20 -8.96 11.00
C CYS A 218 66.56 -9.64 11.29
N ASP A 219 66.62 -10.59 12.22
CA ASP A 219 67.84 -11.36 12.52
C ASP A 219 68.15 -12.45 11.48
N THR A 220 67.16 -12.87 10.68
CA THR A 220 67.34 -13.83 9.58
C THR A 220 68.05 -13.21 8.38
N ASP A 221 68.77 -14.02 7.60
CA ASP A 221 69.49 -13.54 6.41
C ASP A 221 68.55 -12.90 5.37
N GLU A 222 67.33 -13.42 5.23
CA GLU A 222 66.30 -12.85 4.37
C GLU A 222 65.74 -11.53 4.91
N GLY A 223 65.61 -11.39 6.24
CA GLY A 223 65.16 -10.15 6.86
C GLY A 223 66.19 -9.03 6.78
N LYS A 224 67.48 -9.35 6.92
CA LYS A 224 68.57 -8.38 6.72
C LYS A 224 68.58 -7.83 5.29
N ALA A 225 68.35 -8.70 4.30
CA ALA A 225 68.26 -8.27 2.90
C ALA A 225 67.08 -7.31 2.65
N PHE A 226 65.90 -7.57 3.24
CA PHE A 226 64.78 -6.65 3.16
C PHE A 226 65.02 -5.35 3.94
N TYR A 227 65.70 -5.40 5.09
CA TYR A 227 66.04 -4.20 5.84
C TYR A 227 66.97 -3.27 5.05
N HIS A 228 67.99 -3.82 4.39
CA HIS A 228 68.86 -3.03 3.51
C HIS A 228 68.12 -2.47 2.28
N GLN A 229 67.17 -3.20 1.71
CA GLN A 229 66.31 -2.67 0.64
C GLN A 229 65.45 -1.51 1.16
N HIS A 230 64.92 -1.60 2.38
CA HIS A 230 64.16 -0.53 3.00
C HIS A 230 65.02 0.72 3.24
N GLU A 231 66.26 0.58 3.70
CA GLU A 231 67.19 1.71 3.85
C GLU A 231 67.48 2.40 2.51
N GLN A 232 67.61 1.64 1.42
CA GLN A 232 67.80 2.19 0.07
C GLN A 232 66.54 2.89 -0.45
N GLU A 233 65.35 2.32 -0.21
CA GLU A 233 64.07 2.95 -0.51
C GLU A 233 63.90 4.28 0.23
N GLU A 234 64.20 4.32 1.52
CA GLU A 234 64.11 5.54 2.33
C GLU A 234 65.16 6.60 1.95
N ALA A 235 66.40 6.19 1.65
CA ALA A 235 67.44 7.11 1.16
C ALA A 235 67.06 7.74 -0.20
N SER A 236 66.46 6.96 -1.11
CA SER A 236 65.98 7.45 -2.42
C SER A 236 64.81 8.43 -2.28
N LYS A 237 63.85 8.15 -1.40
CA LYS A 237 62.72 9.05 -1.10
C LYS A 237 63.18 10.34 -0.42
N ALA A 238 64.16 10.26 0.49
CA ALA A 238 64.74 11.42 1.16
C ALA A 238 65.52 12.32 0.18
N GLY A 239 66.21 11.72 -0.80
CA GLY A 239 66.85 12.43 -1.91
C GLY A 239 65.83 13.14 -2.80
N ALA A 240 64.71 12.47 -3.14
CA ALA A 240 63.64 13.05 -3.95
C ALA A 240 62.90 14.23 -3.25
N ARG A 241 62.86 14.24 -1.92
CA ARG A 241 62.25 15.34 -1.14
C ARG A 241 63.12 16.60 -1.04
N ARG A 242 64.44 16.52 -1.26
CA ARG A 242 65.35 17.69 -1.22
C ARG A 242 65.42 18.48 -2.53
N VAL A 243 64.83 17.97 -3.61
CA VAL A 243 64.88 18.58 -4.96
C VAL A 243 63.53 19.24 -5.34
N ARG A 244 62.61 19.40 -4.38
CA ARG A 244 61.39 20.19 -4.55
C ARG A 244 61.44 21.48 -3.76
#